data_AF-X0YN88-F1
#
_entry.id   AF-X0YN88-F1
#
_cell.length_a   1.000
_cell.length_b   1.000
_cell.length_c   1.000
_cell.angle_alpha   90.00
_cell.angle_beta   90.00
_cell.angle_gamma   90.00
#
_symmetry.space_group_name_H-M   'P 1'
#
loop_
_entity.id
_entity.type
_entity.pdbx_description
1 polymer ?
#
loop_
_entity_poly.entity_id
_entity_poly.type
_entity_poly.pdbx_seq_one_letter_code
_entity_poly.pdbx_strand_id
1 'polypeptide(L)' 'MLRIEELMKELKEQYTIILVTHNMQQASRVSDFTGFLYLGKIIEFGSTNQIFTRPKEKLTEDYISGRFA' A
#
# COMPACT_ATOMS: atom_id res chain seq x y z
N MET A 1 -15.55 -8.81 -0.86
CA MET A 1 -14.18 -8.28 -0.59
C MET A 1 -14.04 -7.70 0.82
N LEU A 2 -15.04 -6.96 1.33
CA LEU A 2 -15.04 -6.39 2.70
C LEU A 2 -14.74 -7.39 3.84
N ARG A 3 -15.33 -8.59 3.79
CA ARG A 3 -15.13 -9.63 4.84
C ARG A 3 -13.66 -10.04 5.03
N ILE A 4 -12.87 -10.04 3.96
CA ILE A 4 -11.43 -10.36 4.04
C ILE A 4 -10.67 -9.17 4.63
N GLU A 5 -11.04 -7.94 4.28
CA GLU A 5 -10.43 -6.72 4.86
C GLU A 5 -10.74 -6.59 6.36
N GLU A 6 -11.96 -6.92 6.79
CA GLU A 6 -12.34 -6.98 8.20
C GLU A 6 -11.53 -8.04 8.96
N LEU A 7 -11.44 -9.25 8.41
CA LEU A 7 -10.62 -10.31 9.02
C LEU A 7 -9.13 -9.90 9.13
N MET A 8 -8.58 -9.26 8.09
CA MET A 8 -7.20 -8.77 8.15
C MET A 8 -7.01 -7.71 9.24
N LYS A 9 -8.02 -6.86 9.48
CA LYS A 9 -8.01 -5.86 10.55
C LYS A 9 -8.09 -6.48 11.95
N GLU A 10 -8.82 -7.57 12.11
CA GLU A 10 -8.84 -8.33 13.37
C GLU A 10 -7.50 -9.05 13.59
N LEU A 11 -6.97 -9.71 12.55
CA LEU A 11 -5.74 -10.49 12.65
C LEU A 11 -4.50 -9.64 12.88
N LYS A 12 -4.41 -8.42 12.35
CA LYS A 12 -3.25 -7.54 12.56
C LYS A 12 -3.04 -7.14 14.03
N GLU A 13 -4.04 -7.30 14.90
CA GLU A 13 -3.89 -7.06 16.34
C GLU A 13 -3.01 -8.13 17.01
N GLN A 14 -2.94 -9.33 16.41
CA GLN A 14 -2.20 -10.47 16.95
C GLN A 14 -1.03 -10.93 16.08
N TYR A 15 -1.02 -10.54 14.80
CA TYR A 15 -0.04 -11.00 13.81
C TYR A 15 0.56 -9.85 13.02
N THR A 16 1.82 -10.03 12.61
CA THR A 16 2.43 -9.18 11.58
C THR A 16 2.05 -9.72 10.21
N ILE A 17 1.37 -8.90 9.41
CA ILE A 17 0.90 -9.27 8.07
C ILE A 17 1.74 -8.53 7.03
N ILE A 18 2.32 -9.27 6.09
CA ILE A 18 2.96 -8.72 4.90
C ILE A 18 2.08 -9.07 3.70
N LEU A 19 1.56 -8.05 3.01
CA LEU A 19 0.73 -8.18 1.83
C LEU A 19 1.46 -7.67 0.60
N VAL A 20 1.42 -8.43 -0.49
CA VAL A 20 1.85 -7.97 -1.82
C VAL A 20 0.62 -7.93 -2.71
N THR A 21 0.28 -6.75 -3.23
CA THR A 21 -0.92 -6.54 -4.04
C THR A 21 -0.71 -5.45 -5.08
N HIS A 22 -1.41 -5.58 -6.21
CA HIS A 22 -1.57 -4.52 -7.21
C HIS A 22 -2.87 -3.73 -7.00
N ASN A 23 -3.72 -4.14 -6.06
CA ASN A 23 -4.95 -3.44 -5.74
C ASN A 23 -4.67 -2.29 -4.76
N MET A 24 -4.42 -1.12 -5.34
CA MET A 24 -4.03 0.08 -4.63
C MET A 24 -5.10 0.58 -3.66
N GLN A 25 -6.38 0.46 -4.04
CA GLN A 25 -7.50 0.86 -3.19
C GLN A 25 -7.66 -0.05 -1.97
N GLN A 26 -7.37 -1.34 -2.11
CA GLN A 26 -7.35 -2.26 -0.97
C GLN A 26 -6.17 -1.93 -0.06
N ALA A 27 -4.97 -1.80 -0.63
CA ALA A 27 -3.76 -1.48 0.12
C ALA A 27 -3.93 -0.21 0.95
N SER A 28 -4.55 0.84 0.39
CA SER A 28 -4.79 2.10 1.10
C SER A 28 -5.75 1.99 2.29
N ARG A 29 -6.64 0.99 2.30
CA ARG A 29 -7.63 0.79 3.37
C ARG A 29 -7.18 -0.16 4.48
N VAL A 30 -6.31 -1.13 4.17
CA VAL A 30 -5.97 -2.23 5.10
C VAL A 30 -4.57 -2.15 5.67
N SER A 31 -3.66 -1.42 5.04
CA SER A 31 -2.24 -1.41 5.42
C SER A 31 -1.93 -0.22 6.33
N ASP A 32 -1.12 -0.43 7.37
CA ASP A 32 -0.57 0.68 8.18
C ASP A 32 0.59 1.38 7.48
N PHE A 33 1.44 0.57 6.85
CA PHE A 33 2.59 0.99 6.07
C PHE A 33 2.48 0.44 4.66
N THR A 34 2.99 1.21 3.71
CA THR A 34 3.05 0.83 2.29
C THR A 34 4.46 1.04 1.78
N GLY A 35 4.97 0.03 1.09
CA GLY A 35 6.21 0.12 0.31
C GLY A 35 5.91 -0.01 -1.17
N PHE A 36 6.43 0.89 -1.98
CA PHE A 36 6.39 0.79 -3.43
C PHE A 36 7.70 0.19 -3.94
N LEU A 37 7.58 -0.95 -4.64
CA LEU A 37 8.68 -1.62 -5.30
C LEU A 37 8.58 -1.45 -6.80
N TYR A 38 9.69 -1.11 -7.44
CA TYR A 38 9.79 -1.02 -8.89
C TYR A 38 11.13 -1.61 -9.35
N LEU A 39 11.09 -2.54 -10.30
CA LEU A 39 12.26 -3.21 -10.88
C LEU A 39 13.25 -3.74 -9.82
N GLY A 40 12.73 -4.38 -8.78
CA GLY A 40 13.53 -4.99 -7.72
C GLY A 40 14.13 -4.00 -6.71
N LYS A 41 13.75 -2.72 -6.76
CA LYS A 41 14.16 -1.70 -5.78
C LYS A 41 12.96 -1.20 -5.00
N ILE A 42 13.17 -0.95 -3.70
CA ILE A 42 12.21 -0.18 -2.88
C ILE A 42 12.41 1.28 -3.25
N ILE A 43 11.39 1.88 -3.86
CA ILE A 43 11.40 3.27 -4.29
C ILE A 43 10.99 4.17 -3.12
N GLU A 44 9.91 3.81 -2.43
CA GLU A 44 9.42 4.57 -1.28
C GLU A 44 8.79 3.64 -0.25
N PHE A 45 8.94 3.94 1.04
CA PHE A 45 8.28 3.25 2.13
C PHE A 45 7.86 4.26 3.20
N GLY A 46 6.64 4.14 3.70
CA GLY A 46 6.09 5.10 4.66
C GLY A 46 4.74 4.67 5.20
N SER A 47 4.11 5.54 6.00
CA SER A 47 2.73 5.32 6.42
C SER A 47 1.83 5.33 5.17
N THR A 48 0.88 4.41 5.12
CA THR A 48 -0.03 4.28 3.98
C THR A 48 -0.69 5.61 3.64
N ASN A 49 -1.17 6.36 4.63
CA ASN A 49 -1.75 7.68 4.40
C ASN A 49 -0.77 8.64 3.67
N GLN A 50 0.50 8.70 4.09
CA GLN A 50 1.48 9.56 3.43
C GLN A 50 1.74 9.11 1.99
N ILE A 51 1.96 7.82 1.76
CA ILE A 51 2.24 7.26 0.43
C ILE A 51 1.09 7.58 -0.55
N PHE A 52 -0.16 7.42 -0.13
CA PHE A 52 -1.33 7.59 -1.00
C PHE A 52 -1.82 9.03 -1.15
N THR A 53 -1.49 9.95 -0.25
CA THR A 53 -1.97 11.35 -0.31
C THR A 53 -0.90 12.36 -0.69
N ARG A 54 0.36 12.11 -0.28
CA ARG A 54 1.49 13.00 -0.53
C ARG A 54 2.78 12.17 -0.60
N PRO A 55 2.95 11.34 -1.65
CA PRO A 55 4.18 10.63 -1.90
C PRO A 55 5.35 11.61 -2.05
N LYS A 56 6.55 11.17 -1.68
CA LYS A 56 7.78 11.97 -1.81
C LYS A 56 8.47 11.72 -3.14
N GLU A 57 8.32 10.52 -3.68
CA GLU A 57 8.93 10.13 -4.94
C GLU A 57 7.94 10.33 -6.10
N LYS A 58 8.41 11.01 -7.15
CA LYS A 58 7.60 11.25 -8.36
C LYS A 58 7.13 9.94 -8.99
N LEU A 59 7.98 8.90 -8.99
CA LEU A 59 7.63 7.60 -9.54
C LEU A 59 6.49 6.93 -8.76
N THR A 60 6.45 7.12 -7.44
CA THR A 60 5.35 6.65 -6.58
C THR A 60 4.07 7.42 -6.90
N GLU A 61 4.15 8.75 -7.06
CA GLU A 61 3.00 9.60 -7.43
C GLU A 61 2.41 9.21 -8.79
N ASP A 62 3.26 9.05 -9.79
CA ASP A 62 2.86 8.68 -11.16
C ASP A 62 2.20 7.29 -11.18
N TYR A 63 2.67 6.35 -10.35
CA TYR A 63 2.08 5.01 -10.22
C TYR A 63 0.71 5.04 -9.52
N ILE A 64 0.61 5.73 -8.38
CA ILE A 64 -0.64 5.84 -7.61
C ILE A 64 -1.73 6.61 -8.38
N SER A 65 -1.35 7.65 -9.12
CA SER A 65 -2.27 8.45 -9.92
C SER A 65 -2.70 7.77 -11.22
N GLY A 66 -2.16 6.59 -11.55
CA GLY A 66 -2.50 5.85 -12.76
C GLY A 66 -1.95 6.47 -14.05
N ARG A 67 -0.90 7.30 -13.97
CA ARG A 67 -0.20 7.84 -15.16
C ARG A 67 0.67 6.80 -15.85
N PHE A 68 0.86 5.64 -15.22
CA PHE A 68 1.32 4.42 -15.87
C PHE A 68 0.09 3.57 -16.21
N ALA A 69 -0.35 3.66 -17.46
CA ALA A 69 -1.28 2.72 -18.10
C ALA A 69 -0.54 1.99 -19.22
#